data_AF-A0A6B0XVM3-F1
#
_entry.id   AF-A0A6B0XVM3-F1
#
_cell.length_a   1.000
_cell.length_b   1.000
_cell.length_c   1.000
_cell.angle_alpha   90.00
_cell.angle_beta   90.00
_cell.angle_gamma   90.00
#
_symmetry.space_group_name_H-M   'P 1'
#
loop_
_entity.id
_entity.type
_entity.pdbx_description
1 polymer ?
#
loop_
_entity_poly.entity_id
_entity_poly.type
_entity_poly.pdbx_seq_one_letter_code
_entity_poly.pdbx_strand_id
1 'polypeptide(L)'
;MRHVRRMVVGFIVGQLLSQRNGEATELDDVTTYYLLHRNDFGSEAAPAGACILYALSCNLSDADLASRHDLLARGGRSSAATSDEESSEGAPTSGSAVRLKGWNQRGGTRLGQPMPDGAPPPLIDCVHRVMQLWKTGEQARVNNYLSDRGLWKHELFASVVQAIIELAERGSEERALLESVQNHLRDGSAATSSQGSRAAPAQRSLF
;
A
#
# COMPACT_ATOMS: atom_id res chain seq x y z
N MET A 1 15.78 -11.47 -18.75
CA MET A 1 14.57 -10.62 -18.94
C MET A 1 13.86 -10.21 -17.66
N ARG A 2 13.71 -11.06 -16.62
CA ARG A 2 13.09 -10.67 -15.32
C ARG A 2 13.86 -9.57 -14.58
N HIS A 3 15.19 -9.60 -14.64
CA HIS A 3 16.07 -8.62 -13.97
C HIS A 3 15.89 -7.17 -14.50
N VAL A 4 15.77 -6.99 -15.82
CA VAL A 4 15.59 -5.66 -16.44
C VAL A 4 14.25 -5.04 -16.05
N ARG A 5 13.18 -5.83 -16.03
CA ARG A 5 11.85 -5.36 -15.59
C ARG A 5 11.88 -4.91 -14.13
N ARG A 6 12.54 -5.66 -13.25
CA ARG A 6 12.69 -5.29 -11.84
C ARG A 6 13.52 -4.01 -11.65
N MET A 7 14.55 -3.79 -12.48
CA MET A 7 15.30 -2.53 -12.47
C MET A 7 14.45 -1.33 -12.91
N VAL A 8 13.66 -1.45 -13.98
CA VAL A 8 12.78 -0.35 -14.45
C VAL A 8 11.68 -0.07 -13.44
N VAL A 9 11.07 -1.11 -12.87
CA VAL A 9 10.09 -0.97 -11.78
C VAL A 9 10.72 -0.26 -10.58
N GLY A 10 11.91 -0.69 -10.15
CA GLY A 10 12.66 -0.05 -9.07
C GLY A 10 13.03 1.39 -9.39
N PHE A 11 13.27 1.74 -10.66
CA PHE A 11 13.48 3.13 -11.08
C PHE A 11 12.21 3.97 -11.03
N ILE A 12 11.07 3.47 -11.51
CA ILE A 12 9.79 4.21 -11.48
C ILE A 12 9.33 4.40 -10.04
N VAL A 13 9.36 3.33 -9.24
CA VAL A 13 9.05 3.40 -7.80
C VAL A 13 10.08 4.25 -7.07
N GLY A 14 11.36 4.12 -7.43
CA GLY A 14 12.43 4.99 -6.98
C GLY A 14 12.10 6.45 -7.28
N GLN A 15 11.72 6.82 -8.49
CA GLN A 15 11.32 8.18 -8.84
C GLN A 15 10.09 8.66 -8.06
N LEU A 16 9.11 7.78 -7.85
CA LEU A 16 7.91 8.08 -7.05
C LEU A 16 8.23 8.30 -5.56
N LEU A 17 9.30 7.70 -5.03
CA LEU A 17 9.72 7.81 -3.63
C LEU A 17 10.88 8.79 -3.42
N SER A 18 11.74 8.99 -4.42
CA SER A 18 13.02 9.71 -4.39
C SER A 18 12.88 11.22 -4.62
N GLN A 19 11.67 11.77 -4.56
CA GLN A 19 11.55 13.20 -4.23
C GLN A 19 12.15 13.54 -2.84
N ARG A 20 12.64 12.55 -2.07
CA ARG A 20 13.29 12.82 -0.77
C ARG A 20 14.58 12.07 -0.40
N ASN A 21 15.04 11.01 -1.09
CA ASN A 21 16.43 10.51 -0.99
C ASN A 21 16.70 9.37 -2.00
N GLY A 22 17.91 9.35 -2.57
CA GLY A 22 18.31 8.56 -3.74
C GLY A 22 18.80 7.13 -3.48
N GLU A 23 18.26 6.41 -2.50
CA GLU A 23 18.51 4.97 -2.34
C GLU A 23 17.25 4.18 -2.70
N ALA A 24 17.36 3.26 -3.65
CA ALA A 24 16.30 2.33 -4.03
C ALA A 24 15.98 1.44 -2.83
N THR A 25 15.05 1.89 -2.00
CA THR A 25 14.70 1.16 -0.79
C THR A 25 13.85 -0.06 -1.18
N GLU A 26 14.11 -1.19 -0.52
CA GLU A 26 13.42 -2.45 -0.80
C GLU A 26 11.95 -2.35 -0.31
N LEU A 27 11.09 -1.85 -1.19
CA LEU A 27 9.65 -1.79 -1.01
C LEU A 27 9.05 -3.19 -1.18
N ASP A 28 8.03 -3.52 -0.39
CA ASP A 28 7.35 -4.79 -0.56
C ASP A 28 6.69 -4.90 -1.95
N ASP A 29 6.64 -6.12 -2.47
CA ASP A 29 6.17 -6.41 -3.82
C ASP A 29 4.71 -5.95 -4.06
N VAL A 30 3.86 -5.99 -3.03
CA VAL A 30 2.44 -5.62 -3.12
C VAL A 30 2.28 -4.11 -3.22
N THR A 31 3.01 -3.35 -2.41
CA THR A 31 3.03 -1.88 -2.49
C THR A 31 3.69 -1.41 -3.78
N THR A 32 4.74 -2.10 -4.25
CA THR A 32 5.35 -1.87 -5.57
C THR A 32 4.32 -2.01 -6.68
N TYR A 33 3.59 -3.13 -6.70
CA TYR A 33 2.51 -3.36 -7.66
C TYR A 33 1.44 -2.25 -7.61
N TYR A 34 1.01 -1.88 -6.40
CA TYR A 34 0.01 -0.84 -6.20
C TYR A 34 0.43 0.49 -6.83
N LEU A 35 1.66 0.95 -6.55
CA LEU A 35 2.17 2.22 -7.06
C LEU A 35 2.30 2.22 -8.59
N LEU A 36 2.79 1.13 -9.19
CA LEU A 36 2.85 0.99 -10.65
C LEU A 36 1.46 1.05 -11.29
N HIS A 37 0.51 0.28 -10.75
CA HIS A 37 -0.85 0.27 -11.26
C HIS A 37 -1.49 1.65 -11.13
N ARG A 38 -1.33 2.30 -9.97
CA ARG A 38 -1.89 3.62 -9.70
C ARG A 38 -1.27 4.70 -10.60
N ASN A 39 0.02 4.61 -10.91
CA ASN A 39 0.70 5.55 -11.79
C ASN A 39 0.17 5.49 -13.23
N ASP A 40 -0.03 4.28 -13.76
CA ASP A 40 -0.37 4.12 -15.18
C ASP A 40 -1.88 4.14 -15.46
N PHE A 41 -2.68 3.63 -14.51
CA PHE A 41 -4.12 3.42 -14.71
C PHE A 41 -4.99 4.15 -13.67
N GLY A 42 -4.40 4.78 -12.67
CA GLY A 42 -5.16 5.39 -11.57
C GLY A 42 -6.02 4.37 -10.83
N SER A 43 -7.29 4.73 -10.59
CA SER A 43 -8.31 3.87 -9.96
C SER A 43 -9.25 3.21 -10.95
N GLU A 44 -9.00 3.38 -12.25
CA GLU A 44 -9.90 2.94 -13.31
C GLU A 44 -9.69 1.46 -13.68
N ALA A 45 -10.52 0.95 -14.58
CA ALA A 45 -10.40 -0.39 -15.11
C ALA A 45 -9.22 -0.46 -16.09
N ALA A 46 -8.22 -1.25 -15.74
CA ALA A 46 -7.02 -1.50 -16.53
C ALA A 46 -7.10 -2.84 -17.30
N PRO A 47 -6.44 -2.97 -18.47
CA PRO A 47 -6.37 -4.23 -19.18
C PRO A 47 -5.65 -5.32 -18.36
N ALA A 48 -6.28 -6.49 -18.15
CA ALA A 48 -5.70 -7.56 -17.33
C ALA A 48 -4.32 -8.00 -17.82
N GLY A 49 -4.08 -8.02 -19.14
CA GLY A 49 -2.79 -8.38 -19.70
C GLY A 49 -1.64 -7.50 -19.17
N ALA A 50 -1.83 -6.18 -19.08
CA ALA A 50 -0.81 -5.29 -18.52
C ALA A 50 -0.62 -5.51 -17.02
N CYS A 51 -1.72 -5.64 -16.28
CA CYS A 51 -1.68 -5.89 -14.84
C CYS A 51 -1.02 -7.22 -14.47
N ILE A 52 -1.19 -8.27 -15.28
CA ILE A 52 -0.49 -9.56 -15.10
C ILE A 52 1.02 -9.37 -15.24
N LEU A 53 1.48 -8.60 -16.23
CA LEU A 53 2.91 -8.35 -16.41
C LEU A 53 3.52 -7.56 -15.24
N TYR A 54 2.76 -6.64 -14.63
CA TYR A 54 3.20 -5.94 -13.42
C TYR A 54 3.25 -6.86 -12.21
N ALA A 55 2.21 -7.68 -12.00
CA ALA A 55 2.18 -8.66 -10.92
C ALA A 55 3.37 -9.63 -11.00
N LEU A 56 3.63 -10.19 -12.19
CA LEU A 56 4.79 -11.07 -12.42
C LEU A 56 6.14 -10.38 -12.20
N SER A 57 6.24 -9.08 -12.49
CA SER A 57 7.45 -8.29 -12.24
C SER A 57 7.68 -8.03 -10.75
N CYS A 58 6.60 -8.03 -9.96
CA CYS A 58 6.61 -7.97 -8.51
C CYS A 58 6.57 -9.37 -7.87
N ASN A 59 6.80 -10.45 -8.59
CA ASN A 59 6.74 -11.82 -8.04
C ASN A 59 5.39 -12.18 -7.38
N LEU A 60 4.29 -11.61 -7.88
CA LEU A 60 2.92 -11.83 -7.42
C LEU A 60 2.06 -12.45 -8.54
N SER A 61 1.00 -13.13 -8.14
CA SER A 61 -0.08 -13.53 -9.06
C SER A 61 -1.27 -12.58 -8.95
N ASP A 62 -2.05 -12.46 -10.02
CA ASP A 62 -3.29 -11.69 -10.01
C ASP A 62 -4.34 -12.31 -9.07
N ALA A 63 -4.32 -13.64 -8.93
CA ALA A 63 -5.15 -14.37 -7.98
C ALA A 63 -4.80 -14.02 -6.52
N ASP A 64 -3.52 -13.95 -6.17
CA ASP A 64 -3.07 -13.56 -4.82
C ASP A 64 -3.44 -12.10 -4.52
N LEU A 65 -3.24 -11.20 -5.49
CA LEU A 65 -3.62 -9.80 -5.39
C LEU A 65 -5.12 -9.60 -5.17
N ALA A 66 -5.97 -10.43 -5.79
CA ALA A 66 -7.42 -10.36 -5.62
C ALA A 66 -7.91 -11.02 -4.32
N SER A 67 -7.33 -12.16 -3.94
CA SER A 67 -7.80 -12.99 -2.83
C SER A 67 -7.05 -12.73 -1.53
N ARG A 68 -5.75 -13.06 -1.48
CA ARG A 68 -4.89 -12.96 -0.30
C ARG A 68 -4.72 -11.52 0.17
N HIS A 69 -4.58 -10.59 -0.77
CA HIS A 69 -4.37 -9.18 -0.48
C HIS A 69 -5.63 -8.32 -0.60
N ASP A 70 -6.75 -8.85 -1.11
CA ASP A 70 -7.98 -8.05 -1.30
C ASP A 70 -7.70 -6.69 -2.00
N LEU A 71 -6.77 -6.67 -2.96
CA LEU A 71 -6.27 -5.44 -3.60
C LEU A 71 -6.93 -5.19 -4.95
N LEU A 72 -7.26 -6.24 -5.70
CA LEU A 72 -7.86 -6.15 -7.03
C LEU A 72 -9.35 -6.49 -7.02
N ALA A 73 -10.11 -5.78 -7.86
CA ALA A 73 -11.45 -6.14 -8.29
C ALA A 73 -11.42 -6.45 -9.79
N ARG A 74 -11.93 -7.61 -10.19
CA ARG A 74 -12.07 -7.99 -11.60
C ARG A 74 -13.37 -7.42 -12.16
N GLY A 75 -13.28 -6.66 -13.26
CA GLY A 75 -14.42 -6.20 -14.03
C GLY A 75 -14.84 -7.27 -15.05
N GLY A 76 -16.04 -7.83 -14.88
CA GLY A 76 -16.72 -8.59 -15.93
C GLY A 76 -16.54 -10.12 -15.92
N ARG A 77 -17.13 -10.80 -14.93
CA ARG A 77 -18.19 -11.78 -15.22
C ARG A 77 -19.37 -11.36 -14.33
N SER A 78 -20.37 -10.70 -14.92
CA SER A 78 -21.68 -10.66 -14.29
C SER A 78 -22.15 -12.11 -14.14
N SER A 79 -22.62 -12.43 -12.95
CA SER A 79 -23.38 -13.64 -12.69
C SER A 79 -24.61 -13.65 -13.61
N ALA A 80 -24.56 -14.45 -14.66
CA ALA A 80 -25.73 -14.95 -15.36
C ALA A 80 -25.48 -16.45 -15.54
N ALA A 81 -26.22 -17.24 -14.76
CA ALA A 81 -26.28 -18.68 -14.90
C ALA A 81 -26.80 -19.03 -16.29
N THR A 82 -25.99 -19.76 -17.07
CA THR A 82 -26.43 -20.78 -18.03
C THR A 82 -25.27 -21.71 -18.32
N SER A 83 -25.62 -22.97 -18.47
CA SER A 83 -24.87 -24.19 -18.24
C SER A 83 -23.69 -24.46 -19.17
N ASP A 84 -22.82 -25.35 -18.68
CA ASP A 84 -21.96 -26.32 -19.39
C ASP A 84 -21.16 -25.85 -20.61
N GLU A 85 -19.83 -25.80 -20.47
CA GLU A 85 -18.93 -26.81 -21.06
C GLU A 85 -17.44 -26.45 -20.85
N GLU A 86 -16.70 -27.48 -20.47
CA GLU A 86 -15.26 -27.76 -20.61
C GLU A 86 -14.19 -26.78 -20.07
N SER A 87 -13.48 -27.32 -19.07
CA SER A 87 -12.20 -26.87 -18.55
C SER A 87 -11.15 -26.81 -19.68
N SER A 88 -10.79 -25.61 -20.12
CA SER A 88 -9.68 -25.37 -21.03
C SER A 88 -8.54 -24.67 -20.29
N GLU A 89 -7.39 -25.35 -20.26
CA GLU A 89 -6.08 -24.91 -19.77
C GLU A 89 -5.79 -23.44 -20.13
N GLY A 90 -5.67 -22.60 -19.09
CA GLY A 90 -5.78 -21.14 -19.18
C GLY A 90 -4.71 -20.42 -19.99
N ALA A 91 -5.02 -20.16 -21.26
CA ALA A 91 -4.45 -19.05 -22.00
C ALA A 91 -5.00 -17.71 -21.47
N PRO A 92 -4.22 -16.61 -21.44
CA PRO A 92 -4.68 -15.34 -20.89
C PRO A 92 -5.81 -14.77 -21.75
N THR A 93 -7.00 -14.65 -21.16
CA THR A 93 -8.16 -14.09 -21.86
C THR A 93 -7.96 -12.58 -22.03
N SER A 94 -7.67 -12.18 -23.26
CA SER A 94 -7.24 -10.83 -23.66
C SER A 94 -8.36 -9.77 -23.64
N GLY A 95 -9.32 -9.87 -22.72
CA GLY A 95 -10.48 -8.97 -22.64
C GLY A 95 -11.04 -8.72 -21.24
N SER A 96 -10.45 -9.30 -20.18
CA SER A 96 -10.87 -8.96 -18.82
C SER A 96 -10.20 -7.67 -18.35
N ALA A 97 -10.96 -6.79 -17.70
CA ALA A 97 -10.43 -5.58 -17.08
C ALA A 97 -10.30 -5.80 -15.57
N VAL A 98 -9.30 -5.19 -14.95
CA VAL A 98 -9.08 -5.24 -13.50
C VAL A 98 -8.85 -3.84 -12.97
N ARG A 99 -9.33 -3.56 -11.76
CA ARG A 99 -9.11 -2.26 -11.10
C ARG A 99 -8.59 -2.45 -9.69
N LEU A 100 -7.86 -1.48 -9.19
CA LEU A 100 -7.53 -1.40 -7.77
C LEU A 100 -8.79 -1.17 -6.94
N LYS A 101 -8.91 -1.88 -5.83
CA LYS A 101 -9.90 -1.56 -4.79
C LYS A 101 -9.44 -0.31 -4.06
N GLY A 102 -10.35 0.65 -3.91
CA GLY A 102 -10.13 1.83 -3.07
C GLY A 102 -9.98 1.44 -1.60
N TRP A 103 -9.38 2.31 -0.79
CA TRP A 103 -9.17 2.09 0.66
C TRP A 103 -10.47 1.74 1.42
N ASN A 104 -11.62 2.21 0.94
CA ASN A 104 -12.96 1.96 1.51
C ASN A 104 -13.63 0.67 1.00
N GLN A 105 -13.11 0.07 -0.07
CA GLN A 105 -13.61 -1.18 -0.66
C GLN A 105 -12.87 -2.42 -0.13
N ARG A 106 -11.75 -2.21 0.56
CA ARG A 106 -10.93 -3.29 1.15
C ARG A 106 -11.48 -3.64 2.53
N GLY A 107 -12.26 -4.71 2.57
CA GLY A 107 -12.99 -5.14 3.77
C GLY A 107 -12.34 -6.31 4.50
N GLY A 108 -11.26 -6.88 3.96
CA GLY A 108 -10.61 -8.04 4.56
C GLY A 108 -10.22 -7.79 6.02
N THR A 109 -10.64 -8.69 6.92
CA THR A 109 -10.33 -8.67 8.37
C THR A 109 -8.84 -8.51 8.69
N ARG A 110 -7.97 -8.80 7.71
CA ARG A 110 -6.51 -8.80 7.84
C ARG A 110 -5.84 -7.54 7.30
N LEU A 111 -6.59 -6.53 6.85
CA LEU A 111 -6.00 -5.29 6.32
C LEU A 111 -5.12 -4.61 7.38
N GLY A 112 -3.83 -4.45 7.06
CA GLY A 112 -2.83 -3.90 7.98
C GLY A 112 -2.47 -4.82 9.15
N GLN A 113 -2.86 -6.10 9.11
CA GLN A 113 -2.50 -7.12 10.11
C GLN A 113 -1.31 -7.95 9.62
N PRO A 114 -0.49 -8.52 10.54
CA PRO A 114 0.62 -9.35 10.12
C PRO A 114 0.12 -10.56 9.33
N MET A 115 0.94 -10.99 8.39
CA MET A 115 0.67 -12.18 7.61
C MET A 115 0.74 -13.43 8.51
N PRO A 116 0.10 -14.55 8.15
CA PRO A 116 0.03 -15.72 9.05
C PRO A 116 1.39 -16.38 9.27
N ASP A 117 2.35 -16.11 8.38
CA ASP A 117 3.77 -16.49 8.48
C ASP A 117 4.57 -15.54 9.40
N GLY A 118 3.94 -14.53 9.99
CA GLY A 118 4.58 -13.53 10.85
C GLY A 118 5.24 -12.38 10.09
N ALA A 119 5.20 -12.37 8.75
CA ALA A 119 5.74 -11.27 7.97
C ALA A 119 4.97 -9.96 8.23
N PRO A 120 5.65 -8.79 8.16
CA PRO A 120 4.97 -7.51 8.27
C PRO A 120 3.93 -7.35 7.15
N PRO A 121 2.80 -6.66 7.42
CA PRO A 121 1.85 -6.32 6.37
C PRO A 121 2.52 -5.46 5.28
N PRO A 122 2.07 -5.57 4.02
CA PRO A 122 2.39 -4.59 2.98
C PRO A 122 2.16 -3.15 3.45
N LEU A 123 3.02 -2.22 3.03
CA LEU A 123 2.87 -0.81 3.42
C LEU A 123 1.55 -0.21 2.92
N ILE A 124 1.11 -0.58 1.72
CA ILE A 124 -0.20 -0.14 1.20
C ILE A 124 -1.37 -0.57 2.10
N ASP A 125 -1.27 -1.76 2.71
CA ASP A 125 -2.28 -2.26 3.64
C ASP A 125 -2.29 -1.45 4.93
N CYS A 126 -1.10 -1.06 5.41
CA CYS A 126 -0.98 -0.15 6.54
C CYS A 126 -1.59 1.22 6.23
N VAL A 127 -1.34 1.78 5.05
CA VAL A 127 -1.89 3.08 4.64
C VAL A 127 -3.41 3.03 4.59
N HIS A 128 -3.99 2.05 3.88
CA HIS A 128 -5.44 1.90 3.79
C HIS A 128 -6.07 1.62 5.16
N ARG A 129 -5.40 0.85 6.03
CA ARG A 129 -5.88 0.64 7.40
C ARG A 129 -5.92 1.93 8.20
N VAL A 130 -4.88 2.76 8.13
CA VAL A 130 -4.83 4.06 8.80
C VAL A 130 -5.94 4.97 8.27
N MET A 131 -6.16 5.01 6.96
CA MET A 131 -7.26 5.77 6.34
C MET A 131 -8.63 5.33 6.86
N GLN A 132 -8.87 4.01 6.97
CA GLN A 132 -10.13 3.50 7.53
C GLN A 132 -10.33 3.92 8.98
N LEU A 133 -9.31 3.79 9.83
CA LEU A 133 -9.36 4.22 11.23
C LEU A 133 -9.53 5.74 11.35
N TRP A 134 -8.92 6.51 10.46
CA TRP A 134 -9.07 7.97 10.42
C TRP A 134 -10.52 8.34 10.06
N LYS A 135 -11.13 7.65 9.11
CA LYS A 135 -12.50 7.90 8.69
C LYS A 135 -13.52 7.62 9.79
N THR A 136 -13.25 6.68 10.72
CA THR A 136 -14.14 6.45 11.87
C THR A 136 -14.03 7.53 12.95
N GLY A 137 -13.06 8.45 12.85
CA GLY A 137 -12.87 9.56 13.79
C GLY A 137 -12.19 9.18 15.10
N GLU A 138 -11.73 7.94 15.24
CA GLU A 138 -11.13 7.44 16.47
C GLU A 138 -9.60 7.64 16.46
N GLN A 139 -9.16 8.89 16.70
CA GLN A 139 -7.73 9.25 16.64
C GLN A 139 -6.85 8.40 17.58
N ALA A 140 -7.37 7.97 18.74
CA ALA A 140 -6.68 7.07 19.65
C ALA A 140 -6.33 5.71 19.00
N ARG A 141 -7.23 5.15 18.18
CA ARG A 141 -6.99 3.89 17.46
C ARG A 141 -5.93 4.05 16.38
N VAL A 142 -5.92 5.20 15.69
CA VAL A 142 -4.87 5.55 14.74
C VAL A 142 -3.52 5.60 15.46
N ASN A 143 -3.44 6.31 16.59
CA ASN A 143 -2.19 6.46 17.35
C ASN A 143 -1.66 5.12 17.85
N ASN A 144 -2.54 4.27 18.39
CA ASN A 144 -2.17 2.92 18.84
C ASN A 144 -1.64 2.11 17.66
N TYR A 145 -2.36 2.08 16.55
CA TYR A 145 -1.92 1.34 15.36
C TYR A 145 -0.56 1.82 14.82
N LEU A 146 -0.35 3.14 14.72
CA LEU A 146 0.94 3.70 14.28
C LEU A 146 2.07 3.39 15.26
N SER A 147 1.79 3.37 16.57
CA SER A 147 2.78 3.07 17.62
C SER A 147 3.16 1.59 17.64
N ASP A 148 2.17 0.70 17.67
CA ASP A 148 2.35 -0.75 17.70
C ASP A 148 3.15 -1.26 16.49
N ARG A 149 3.04 -0.55 15.37
CA ARG A 149 3.73 -0.86 14.12
C ARG A 149 5.02 -0.08 13.91
N GLY A 150 5.39 0.84 14.81
CA GLY A 150 6.56 1.69 14.66
C GLY A 150 6.51 2.63 13.44
N LEU A 151 5.31 2.93 12.92
CA LEU A 151 5.15 3.68 11.66
C LEU A 151 5.46 5.17 11.79
N TRP A 152 5.50 5.72 13.00
CA TRP A 152 5.83 7.13 13.26
C TRP A 152 7.19 7.59 12.73
N LYS A 153 8.15 6.68 12.72
CA LYS A 153 9.54 6.94 12.29
C LYS A 153 9.90 6.18 11.02
N HIS A 154 8.93 5.50 10.40
CA HIS A 154 9.16 4.66 9.24
C HIS A 154 9.17 5.51 7.96
N GLU A 155 10.35 5.87 7.47
CA GLU A 155 10.51 6.82 6.36
C GLU A 155 9.82 6.36 5.07
N LEU A 156 9.85 5.06 4.77
CA LEU A 156 9.15 4.52 3.61
C LEU A 156 7.64 4.62 3.74
N PHE A 157 7.11 4.54 4.96
CA PHE A 157 5.67 4.66 5.14
C PHE A 157 5.23 6.08 4.82
N ALA A 158 5.95 7.08 5.34
CA ALA A 158 5.72 8.49 5.00
C ALA A 158 5.91 8.78 3.50
N SER A 159 6.90 8.15 2.86
CA SER A 159 7.17 8.31 1.44
C SER A 159 6.08 7.68 0.57
N VAL A 160 5.59 6.50 0.93
CA VAL A 160 4.44 5.85 0.26
C VAL A 160 3.17 6.69 0.41
N VAL A 161 2.89 7.23 1.60
CA VAL A 161 1.76 8.14 1.80
C VAL A 161 1.86 9.36 0.86
N GLN A 162 3.04 9.98 0.78
CA GLN A 162 3.29 11.11 -0.12
C GLN A 162 3.09 10.72 -1.61
N ALA A 163 3.64 9.59 -2.04
CA ALA A 163 3.48 9.13 -3.41
C ALA A 163 2.00 8.89 -3.77
N ILE A 164 1.21 8.32 -2.86
CA ILE A 164 -0.22 8.12 -3.09
C ILE A 164 -0.97 9.46 -3.14
N ILE A 165 -0.59 10.44 -2.31
CA ILE A 165 -1.15 11.81 -2.39
C ILE A 165 -0.90 12.39 -3.78
N GLU A 166 0.31 12.28 -4.32
CA GLU A 166 0.67 12.80 -5.65
C GLU A 166 -0.09 12.12 -6.78
N LEU A 167 -0.37 10.81 -6.65
CA LEU A 167 -1.15 10.02 -7.61
C LEU A 167 -2.67 10.14 -7.44
N ALA A 168 -3.15 10.69 -6.32
CA ALA A 168 -4.58 10.84 -6.06
C ALA A 168 -5.17 12.04 -6.82
N GLU A 169 -6.39 11.85 -7.34
CA GLU A 169 -7.12 12.90 -8.06
C GLU A 169 -7.29 14.15 -7.18
N ARG A 170 -7.09 15.32 -7.78
CA ARG A 170 -7.18 16.61 -7.07
C ARG A 170 -8.61 16.82 -6.57
N GLY A 171 -8.74 17.18 -5.29
CA GLY A 171 -10.04 17.39 -4.65
C GLY A 171 -10.78 16.09 -4.27
N SER A 172 -10.19 14.91 -4.51
CA SER A 172 -10.78 13.65 -4.06
C SER A 172 -10.75 13.51 -2.54
N GLU A 173 -11.73 12.77 -2.00
CA GLU A 173 -11.79 12.43 -0.58
C GLU A 173 -10.53 11.66 -0.12
N GLU A 174 -10.06 10.73 -0.95
CA GLU A 174 -8.83 9.96 -0.69
C GLU A 174 -7.64 10.89 -0.47
N ARG A 175 -7.46 11.88 -1.35
CA ARG A 175 -6.37 12.85 -1.23
C ARG A 175 -6.48 13.66 0.04
N ALA A 176 -7.65 14.24 0.33
CA ALA A 176 -7.87 15.03 1.54
C ALA A 176 -7.61 14.22 2.83
N LEU A 177 -8.03 12.95 2.84
CA LEU A 177 -7.81 12.04 3.95
C LEU A 177 -6.32 11.73 4.15
N LEU A 178 -5.60 11.43 3.06
CA LEU A 178 -4.16 11.17 3.10
C LEU A 178 -3.36 12.40 3.52
N GLU A 179 -3.73 13.60 3.05
CA GLU A 179 -3.11 14.86 3.48
C GLU A 179 -3.30 15.10 4.99
N SER A 180 -4.49 14.81 5.51
CA SER A 180 -4.75 14.86 6.96
C SER A 180 -3.90 13.84 7.74
N VAL A 181 -3.80 12.60 7.25
CA VAL A 181 -2.96 11.55 7.84
C VAL A 181 -1.49 11.97 7.80
N GLN A 182 -1.02 12.55 6.70
CA GLN A 182 0.35 13.00 6.54
C GLN A 182 0.71 14.11 7.54
N ASN A 183 -0.18 15.09 7.72
CA ASN A 183 0.02 16.14 8.73
C ASN A 183 0.12 15.53 10.14
N HIS A 184 -0.77 14.59 10.47
CA HIS A 184 -0.74 13.89 11.75
C HIS A 184 0.55 13.08 11.98
N LEU A 185 1.08 12.42 10.94
CA LEU A 185 2.36 11.72 11.01
C LEU A 185 3.52 12.68 11.31
N ARG A 186 3.53 13.87 10.69
CA ARG A 186 4.56 14.90 10.93
C ARG A 186 4.50 15.41 12.37
N ASP A 187 3.30 15.70 12.87
CA ASP A 187 3.09 16.19 14.24
C ASP A 187 3.48 15.13 15.28
N GLY A 188 3.05 13.89 15.08
CA GLY A 188 3.37 12.79 15.99
C GLY A 188 4.86 12.39 15.96
N SER A 189 5.51 12.44 14.79
CA SER A 189 6.95 12.16 14.65
C SER A 189 7.81 13.21 15.40
N ALA A 190 7.40 14.47 15.38
CA ALA A 190 8.03 15.53 16.18
C ALA A 190 7.85 15.30 17.69
N ALA A 191 6.65 14.92 18.13
CA ALA A 191 6.35 14.65 19.54
C ALA A 191 7.13 13.45 20.12
N THR A 192 7.21 12.32 19.39
CA THR A 192 7.98 11.14 19.84
C THR A 192 9.49 11.42 19.90
N SER A 193 9.99 12.33 19.06
CA SER A 193 11.41 12.71 19.05
C SER A 193 11.79 13.58 20.24
N SER A 194 10.87 14.44 20.73
CA SER A 194 11.07 15.26 21.92
C SER A 194 11.10 14.46 23.24
N GLN A 195 10.27 13.42 23.35
CA GLN A 195 10.21 12.58 24.56
C GLN A 195 11.46 11.71 24.77
N GLY A 196 12.13 11.26 23.71
CA GLY A 196 13.36 10.46 23.81
C GLY A 196 14.58 11.23 24.36
N SER A 197 14.55 12.57 24.32
CA SER A 197 15.67 13.41 24.77
C SER A 197 15.62 13.79 26.26
N ARG A 198 14.57 13.39 27.01
CA ARG A 198 14.31 13.88 28.38
C ARG A 198 14.60 12.88 29.50
N ALA A 199 15.24 11.74 29.21
CA ALA A 199 15.52 10.70 30.19
C ALA A 199 17.03 10.43 30.37
N ALA A 200 17.70 11.27 31.17
CA ALA A 200 18.92 10.91 31.88
C ALA A 200 19.12 11.81 33.12
N PRO A 201 18.63 11.44 34.32
CA PRO A 201 19.18 11.98 35.54
C PRO A 201 20.49 11.25 35.82
N ALA A 202 21.62 11.94 35.61
CA ALA A 202 22.92 11.49 36.05
C ALA A 202 22.87 11.24 37.56
N GLN A 203 22.99 9.98 37.98
CA GLN A 203 23.25 9.64 39.37
C GLN A 203 24.63 10.17 39.72
N ARG A 204 24.66 11.31 40.42
CA ARG A 204 25.85 11.79 41.14
C ARG A 204 26.16 10.75 42.21
N SER A 205 27.17 9.91 41.97
CA SER A 205 27.88 9.21 43.05
C SER A 205 28.39 10.26 44.03
N LEU A 206 27.84 10.22 45.23
CA LEU A 206 28.36 10.89 46.41
C LEU A 206 28.95 9.79 47.30
N PHE A 207 30.22 9.99 47.64
CA PHE A 207 31.06 9.27 48.61
C PHE A 207 31.64 7.92 48.17
#